data_AF-A0A1G3TC99-F1
#
_entry.id   AF-A0A1G3TC99-F1
#
_cell.length_a   1.000
_cell.length_b   1.000
_cell.length_c   1.000
_cell.angle_alpha   90.00
_cell.angle_beta   90.00
_cell.angle_gamma   90.00
#
_symmetry.space_group_name_H-M   'P 1'
#
loop_
_entity.id
_entity.type
_entity.pdbx_description
1 polymer ?
#
loop_
_entity_poly.entity_id
_entity_poly.type
_entity_poly.pdbx_seq_one_letter_code
_entity_poly.pdbx_strand_id
1 'polypeptide(L)'
;MSAWNNIYETFDPIAFTLFSMPIHWYGIMYVLALLSALYIGKYFIKKDKLDFKSKELDSYFLYVEIGVILGARLGYILFYDTQTLYYISHPWQIFNPFVNGEFVGIRGMSYHGAVLGFLIATYMYSKKHKIEFGKIMDLVAISVPLAFVFGRIGNFLNKELIGRETDVPWGILVDGILRHPSQLYEAILEGFGVFVVVYAYRRFQKFSGELILVYGMSYGLFRAIAEIWRAPDAQIGYICCNFITFGQALSLGMSLIGVVAWLYFKNKSKKRGSF
;
A
#
# COMPACT_ATOMS: atom_id res chain seq x y z
N MET A 1 -12.02 -27.71 15.72
CA MET A 1 -11.57 -26.33 15.42
C MET A 1 -10.98 -25.72 16.68
N SER A 2 -9.91 -24.94 16.56
CA SER A 2 -9.22 -24.25 17.64
C SER A 2 -9.73 -22.82 17.84
N ALA A 3 -9.32 -22.16 18.94
CA ALA A 3 -9.62 -20.74 19.16
C ALA A 3 -9.15 -19.83 18.02
N TRP A 4 -8.04 -20.19 17.35
CA TRP A 4 -7.55 -19.49 16.17
C TRP A 4 -8.53 -19.58 15.00
N ASN A 5 -9.07 -20.78 14.74
CA ASN A 5 -9.99 -20.97 13.63
C ASN A 5 -11.25 -20.10 13.81
N ASN A 6 -11.74 -19.95 15.05
CA ASN A 6 -12.94 -19.18 15.36
C ASN A 6 -12.65 -17.72 15.78
N ILE A 7 -11.46 -17.19 15.45
CA ILE A 7 -11.03 -15.86 15.91
C ILE A 7 -12.07 -14.77 15.62
N TYR A 8 -12.75 -14.81 14.47
CA TYR A 8 -13.74 -13.80 14.08
C TYR A 8 -15.07 -13.88 14.81
N GLU A 9 -15.39 -14.99 15.48
CA GLU A 9 -16.57 -15.07 16.35
C GLU A 9 -16.32 -14.32 17.67
N THR A 10 -15.06 -14.33 18.12
CA THR A 10 -14.67 -13.76 19.42
C THR A 10 -14.05 -12.36 19.33
N PHE A 11 -13.47 -12.00 18.19
CA PHE A 11 -12.73 -10.75 18.02
C PHE A 11 -13.66 -9.60 17.63
N ASP A 12 -13.62 -8.53 18.42
CA ASP A 12 -14.30 -7.26 18.13
C ASP A 12 -13.40 -6.33 17.30
N PRO A 13 -13.84 -5.92 16.08
CA PRO A 13 -13.11 -4.93 15.27
C PRO A 13 -12.99 -3.55 15.94
N ILE A 14 -13.88 -3.22 16.88
CA ILE A 14 -13.83 -1.99 17.66
C ILE A 14 -12.81 -2.16 18.78
N ALA A 15 -11.77 -1.33 18.78
CA ALA A 15 -10.73 -1.34 19.80
C ALA A 15 -11.22 -0.73 21.12
N PHE A 16 -11.88 0.43 21.02
CA PHE A 16 -12.53 1.11 22.12
C PHE A 16 -13.49 2.18 21.59
N THR A 17 -14.40 2.64 22.42
CA THR A 17 -15.31 3.75 22.09
C THR A 17 -14.84 5.01 22.81
N LEU A 18 -14.61 6.09 22.07
CA LEU A 18 -14.28 7.40 22.62
C LEU A 18 -15.54 8.29 22.54
N PHE A 19 -16.13 8.60 23.69
CA PHE A 19 -17.46 9.20 23.79
C PHE A 19 -18.52 8.36 23.05
N SER A 20 -18.97 8.81 21.88
CA SER A 20 -19.93 8.10 21.01
C SER A 20 -19.30 7.62 19.70
N MET A 21 -17.99 7.74 19.54
CA MET A 21 -17.28 7.37 18.30
C MET A 21 -16.51 6.06 18.48
N PRO A 22 -16.86 4.99 17.74
CA PRO A 22 -16.13 3.73 17.79
C PRO A 22 -14.78 3.85 17.08
N ILE A 23 -13.69 3.61 17.82
CA ILE A 23 -12.34 3.58 17.26
C ILE A 23 -12.01 2.14 16.89
N HIS A 24 -11.80 1.90 15.59
CA HIS A 24 -11.54 0.58 15.05
C HIS A 24 -10.05 0.26 15.07
N TRP A 25 -9.71 -1.02 15.30
CA TRP A 25 -8.33 -1.50 15.15
C TRP A 25 -7.75 -1.18 13.77
N TYR A 26 -8.59 -1.20 12.73
CA TYR A 26 -8.20 -0.84 11.37
C TYR A 26 -7.60 0.58 11.28
N GLY A 27 -8.24 1.57 11.90
CA GLY A 27 -7.74 2.94 11.94
C GLY A 27 -6.43 3.06 12.73
N ILE A 28 -6.33 2.33 13.86
CA ILE A 28 -5.10 2.29 14.66
C ILE A 28 -3.94 1.71 13.83
N MET A 29 -4.18 0.62 13.09
CA MET A 29 -3.18 0.02 12.23
C MET A 29 -2.71 0.95 11.11
N TYR A 30 -3.60 1.78 10.54
CA TYR A 30 -3.18 2.83 9.60
C TYR A 30 -2.27 3.87 10.25
N VAL A 31 -2.59 4.34 11.45
CA VAL A 31 -1.72 5.28 12.19
C VAL A 31 -0.35 4.64 12.46
N LEU A 32 -0.32 3.36 12.86
CA LEU A 32 0.94 2.63 13.05
C LEU A 32 1.71 2.45 11.74
N ALA A 33 1.04 2.20 10.62
CA ALA A 33 1.67 2.15 9.30
C ALA A 33 2.36 3.49 8.98
N LEU A 34 1.65 4.60 9.16
CA LEU A 34 2.17 5.95 8.91
C LEU A 34 3.37 6.29 9.81
N LEU A 35 3.24 6.06 11.11
CA LEU A 35 4.32 6.33 12.08
C LEU A 35 5.54 5.43 11.85
N SER A 36 5.33 4.16 11.52
CA SER A 36 6.42 3.23 11.22
C SER A 36 7.15 3.63 9.93
N ALA A 37 6.44 3.99 8.86
CA ALA A 37 7.06 4.50 7.64
C ALA A 37 7.94 5.73 7.90
N LEU A 38 7.43 6.71 8.67
CA LEU A 38 8.18 7.91 9.03
C LEU A 38 9.41 7.58 9.88
N TYR A 39 9.25 6.73 10.90
CA TYR A 39 10.33 6.30 11.77
C TYR A 39 11.44 5.56 10.99
N ILE A 40 11.06 4.61 10.12
CA ILE A 40 11.99 3.83 9.32
C ILE A 40 12.72 4.73 8.32
N GLY A 41 12.03 5.68 7.70
CA GLY A 41 12.65 6.68 6.83
C GLY A 41 13.71 7.50 7.56
N LYS A 42 13.39 8.01 8.76
CA LYS A 42 14.37 8.73 9.61
C LYS A 42 15.56 7.86 9.99
N TYR A 43 15.31 6.58 10.29
CA TYR A 43 16.35 5.61 10.61
C TYR A 43 17.32 5.42 9.44
N PHE A 44 16.82 5.20 8.21
CA PHE A 44 17.68 4.95 7.05
C PHE A 44 18.41 6.20 6.55
N ILE A 45 17.81 7.39 6.66
CA ILE A 45 18.52 8.66 6.44
C ILE A 45 19.79 8.72 7.29
N LYS A 46 19.67 8.43 8.59
CA LYS A 46 20.80 8.47 9.52
C LYS A 46 21.78 7.33 9.29
N LYS A 47 21.28 6.11 9.06
CA LYS A 47 22.09 4.90 8.91
C LYS A 47 22.93 4.91 7.65
N ASP A 48 22.32 5.25 6.51
CA ASP A 48 22.98 5.24 5.21
C ASP A 48 23.57 6.62 4.85
N LYS A 49 23.54 7.57 5.80
CA LYS A 49 24.06 8.94 5.66
C LYS A 49 23.58 9.62 4.38
N LEU A 50 22.28 9.47 4.09
CA LEU A 50 21.68 10.04 2.91
C LEU A 50 21.75 11.57 2.97
N ASP A 51 21.99 12.20 1.82
CA ASP A 51 21.94 13.65 1.65
C ASP A 51 20.48 14.14 1.61
N PHE A 52 19.80 13.93 2.74
CA PHE A 52 18.38 14.23 2.96
C PHE A 52 18.22 14.57 4.44
N LYS A 53 17.86 15.81 4.78
CA LYS A 53 17.79 16.24 6.19
C LYS A 53 16.53 15.67 6.85
N SER A 54 16.60 15.29 8.12
CA SER A 54 15.41 14.76 8.83
C SER A 54 14.22 15.74 8.85
N LYS A 55 14.46 17.06 8.88
CA LYS A 55 13.41 18.09 8.76
C LYS A 55 12.74 18.12 7.38
N GLU A 56 13.50 17.77 6.33
CA GLU A 56 12.94 17.63 4.99
C GLU A 56 12.01 16.42 4.94
N LEU A 57 12.31 15.35 5.68
CA LEU A 57 11.45 14.16 5.73
C LEU A 57 10.11 14.46 6.41
N ASP A 58 10.12 15.21 7.52
CA ASP A 58 8.87 15.62 8.19
C ASP A 58 8.00 16.48 7.26
N SER A 59 8.62 17.40 6.52
CA SER A 59 7.92 18.26 5.56
C SER A 59 7.40 17.46 4.36
N TYR A 60 8.21 16.51 3.86
CA TYR A 60 7.84 15.61 2.75
C TYR A 60 6.68 14.70 3.15
N PHE A 61 6.72 14.15 4.37
CA PHE A 61 5.68 13.29 4.92
C PHE A 61 4.32 14.00 4.90
N LEU A 62 4.22 15.22 5.45
CA LEU A 62 2.98 16.00 5.37
C LEU A 62 2.54 16.29 3.93
N TYR A 63 3.51 16.62 3.07
CA TYR A 63 3.24 16.95 1.67
C TYR A 63 2.65 15.76 0.90
N VAL A 64 3.19 14.56 1.13
CA VAL A 64 2.78 13.35 0.43
C VAL A 64 1.46 12.81 0.97
N GLU A 65 1.19 12.90 2.28
CA GLU A 65 -0.10 12.52 2.86
C GLU A 65 -1.25 13.36 2.29
N ILE A 66 -1.05 14.68 2.14
CA ILE A 66 -2.03 15.54 1.46
C ILE A 66 -2.25 15.08 0.02
N GLY A 67 -1.17 14.79 -0.71
CA GLY A 67 -1.23 14.27 -2.07
C GLY A 67 -2.03 12.96 -2.17
N VAL A 68 -1.76 12.02 -1.27
CA VAL A 68 -2.43 10.72 -1.19
C VAL A 68 -3.92 10.90 -0.90
N ILE A 69 -4.29 11.68 0.10
CA ILE A 69 -5.70 11.89 0.49
C ILE A 69 -6.47 12.59 -0.64
N LEU A 70 -5.93 13.67 -1.19
CA LEU A 70 -6.56 14.40 -2.29
C LEU A 70 -6.67 13.52 -3.54
N GLY A 71 -5.58 12.85 -3.91
CA GLY A 71 -5.55 11.96 -5.07
C GLY A 71 -6.54 10.80 -4.93
N ALA A 72 -6.59 10.17 -3.76
CA ALA A 72 -7.52 9.08 -3.48
C ALA A 72 -8.97 9.54 -3.61
N ARG A 73 -9.30 10.70 -3.03
CA ARG A 73 -10.67 11.21 -3.04
C ARG A 73 -11.11 11.67 -4.43
N LEU A 74 -10.29 12.46 -5.10
CA LEU A 74 -10.57 12.93 -6.46
C LEU A 74 -10.59 11.78 -7.46
N GLY A 75 -9.66 10.83 -7.33
CA GLY A 75 -9.65 9.64 -8.17
C GLY A 75 -10.91 8.78 -7.99
N TYR A 76 -11.46 8.68 -6.78
CA TYR A 76 -12.74 8.00 -6.57
C TYR A 76 -13.88 8.72 -7.31
N ILE A 77 -13.98 10.04 -7.11
CA ILE A 77 -15.07 10.86 -7.69
C ILE A 77 -15.02 10.86 -9.22
N LEU A 78 -13.84 10.85 -9.81
CA LEU A 78 -13.67 10.91 -11.27
C LEU A 78 -13.89 9.56 -11.98
N PHE A 79 -13.52 8.45 -11.34
CA PHE A 79 -13.47 7.15 -12.02
C PHE A 79 -14.51 6.14 -11.52
N TYR A 80 -15.09 6.33 -10.33
CA TYR A 80 -15.94 5.33 -9.68
C TYR A 80 -17.30 5.88 -9.24
N ASP A 81 -17.37 7.15 -8.83
CA ASP A 81 -18.62 7.78 -8.42
C ASP A 81 -19.47 8.15 -9.65
N THR A 82 -20.75 7.75 -9.66
CA THR A 82 -21.68 8.06 -10.76
C THR A 82 -22.18 9.50 -10.73
N GLN A 83 -21.95 10.23 -9.62
CA GLN A 83 -22.42 11.59 -9.41
C GLN A 83 -21.32 12.64 -9.56
N THR A 84 -20.30 12.41 -10.40
CA THR A 84 -19.18 13.35 -10.60
C THR A 84 -19.64 14.81 -10.85
N LEU A 85 -20.70 15.01 -11.65
CA LEU A 85 -21.25 16.35 -11.97
C LEU A 85 -21.84 17.07 -10.75
N TYR A 86 -22.34 16.33 -9.75
CA TYR A 86 -22.85 16.91 -8.51
C TYR A 86 -21.75 17.64 -7.75
N TYR A 87 -20.55 17.07 -7.68
CA TYR A 87 -19.42 17.67 -6.98
C TYR A 87 -18.90 18.96 -7.64
N ILE A 88 -19.16 19.18 -8.93
CA ILE A 88 -18.82 20.44 -9.61
C ILE A 88 -19.71 21.58 -9.11
N SER A 89 -21.01 21.31 -8.91
CA SER A 89 -21.95 22.30 -8.39
C SER A 89 -21.85 22.46 -6.86
N HIS A 90 -21.34 21.46 -6.15
CA HIS A 90 -21.22 21.45 -4.69
C HIS A 90 -19.82 20.99 -4.25
N PRO A 91 -18.75 21.78 -4.49
CA PRO A 91 -17.36 21.34 -4.25
C PRO A 91 -17.06 20.99 -2.79
N TRP A 92 -17.77 21.57 -1.83
CA TRP A 92 -17.66 21.22 -0.41
C TRP A 92 -18.07 19.77 -0.10
N GLN A 93 -18.90 19.15 -0.95
CA GLN A 93 -19.30 17.74 -0.80
C GLN A 93 -18.16 16.77 -1.07
N ILE A 94 -17.08 17.21 -1.74
CA ILE A 94 -15.90 16.37 -1.99
C ILE A 94 -15.32 15.88 -0.65
N PHE A 95 -15.28 16.70 0.39
CA PHE A 95 -14.71 16.33 1.69
C PHE A 95 -15.75 16.30 2.82
N ASN A 96 -17.05 16.22 2.49
CA ASN A 96 -18.10 16.13 3.49
C ASN A 96 -18.06 14.77 4.22
N PRO A 97 -17.83 14.73 5.55
CA PRO A 97 -17.79 13.48 6.30
C PRO A 97 -19.18 13.06 6.83
N PHE A 98 -20.24 13.78 6.48
CA PHE A 98 -21.61 13.53 6.95
C PHE A 98 -22.50 12.98 5.85
N VAL A 99 -23.30 11.98 6.19
CA VAL A 99 -24.38 11.45 5.36
C VAL A 99 -25.66 11.48 6.20
N ASN A 100 -26.72 12.14 5.70
CA ASN A 100 -27.99 12.29 6.41
C ASN A 100 -27.88 12.87 7.84
N GLY A 101 -26.87 13.72 8.09
CA GLY A 101 -26.61 14.31 9.41
C GLY A 101 -25.75 13.46 10.34
N GLU A 102 -25.41 12.22 9.97
CA GLU A 102 -24.55 11.34 10.75
C GLU A 102 -23.09 11.45 10.29
N PHE A 103 -22.16 11.54 11.24
CA PHE A 103 -20.72 11.53 10.95
C PHE A 103 -20.30 10.10 10.60
N VAL A 104 -19.97 9.87 9.33
CA VAL A 104 -19.51 8.58 8.81
C VAL A 104 -18.07 8.63 8.29
N GLY A 105 -17.42 9.79 8.41
CA GLY A 105 -16.10 10.05 7.86
C GLY A 105 -16.11 10.22 6.33
N ILE A 106 -14.92 10.46 5.75
CA ILE A 106 -14.77 10.59 4.30
C ILE A 106 -14.77 9.18 3.70
N ARG A 107 -15.84 8.83 2.99
CA ARG A 107 -15.99 7.55 2.28
C ARG A 107 -15.62 7.69 0.81
N GLY A 108 -15.38 6.58 0.13
CA GLY A 108 -15.08 6.57 -1.31
C GLY A 108 -13.68 7.09 -1.62
N MET A 109 -12.71 6.18 -1.59
CA MET A 109 -11.29 6.45 -1.81
C MET A 109 -10.76 5.50 -2.89
N SER A 110 -10.00 6.04 -3.84
CA SER A 110 -9.40 5.28 -4.94
C SER A 110 -7.94 4.98 -4.65
N TYR A 111 -7.56 3.70 -4.70
CA TYR A 111 -6.16 3.30 -4.61
C TYR A 111 -5.32 3.88 -5.75
N HIS A 112 -5.80 3.81 -7.00
CA HIS A 112 -5.08 4.39 -8.15
C HIS A 112 -4.93 5.90 -8.03
N GLY A 113 -5.98 6.58 -7.53
CA GLY A 113 -5.93 8.00 -7.22
C GLY A 113 -4.90 8.33 -6.15
N ALA A 114 -4.81 7.51 -5.09
CA ALA A 114 -3.83 7.65 -4.01
C ALA A 114 -2.39 7.55 -4.55
N VAL A 115 -2.11 6.55 -5.39
CA VAL A 115 -0.79 6.36 -6.02
C VAL A 115 -0.43 7.53 -6.93
N LEU A 116 -1.37 8.01 -7.74
CA LEU A 116 -1.13 9.17 -8.61
C LEU A 116 -0.88 10.44 -7.78
N GLY A 117 -1.68 10.66 -6.73
CA GLY A 117 -1.50 11.76 -5.79
C GLY A 117 -0.13 11.73 -5.09
N PHE A 118 0.30 10.55 -4.64
CA PHE A 118 1.64 10.30 -4.10
C PHE A 118 2.75 10.66 -5.10
N LEU A 119 2.63 10.23 -6.36
CA LEU A 119 3.64 10.50 -7.39
C LEU A 119 3.72 11.99 -7.73
N ILE A 120 2.57 12.66 -7.87
CA ILE A 120 2.49 14.10 -8.15
C ILE A 120 3.09 14.89 -6.99
N ALA A 121 2.68 14.59 -5.75
CA ALA A 121 3.19 15.27 -4.57
C ALA A 121 4.71 15.06 -4.42
N THR A 122 5.19 13.85 -4.63
CA THR A 122 6.63 13.56 -4.57
C THR A 122 7.41 14.28 -5.67
N TYR A 123 6.88 14.36 -6.88
CA TYR A 123 7.49 15.11 -7.98
C TYR A 123 7.53 16.62 -7.70
N MET A 124 6.43 17.20 -7.23
CA MET A 124 6.36 18.62 -6.87
C MET A 124 7.33 18.95 -5.72
N TYR A 125 7.40 18.10 -4.70
CA TYR A 125 8.34 18.24 -3.60
C TYR A 125 9.80 18.17 -4.08
N SER A 126 10.12 17.18 -4.91
CA SER A 126 11.43 17.02 -5.55
C SER A 126 11.86 18.29 -6.28
N LYS A 127 10.98 18.88 -7.09
CA LYS A 127 11.27 20.12 -7.83
C LYS A 127 11.44 21.32 -6.91
N LYS A 128 10.54 21.50 -5.93
CA LYS A 128 10.57 22.63 -4.99
C LYS A 128 11.83 22.64 -4.12
N HIS A 129 12.26 21.47 -3.66
CA HIS A 129 13.38 21.33 -2.73
C HIS A 129 14.70 20.94 -3.41
N LYS A 130 14.73 20.82 -4.74
CA LYS A 130 15.91 20.43 -5.54
C LYS A 130 16.52 19.09 -5.11
N ILE A 131 15.69 18.20 -4.59
CA ILE A 131 16.10 16.83 -4.24
C ILE A 131 15.75 15.93 -5.41
N GLU A 132 16.67 15.06 -5.80
CA GLU A 132 16.44 14.13 -6.90
C GLU A 132 15.26 13.19 -6.60
N PHE A 133 14.28 13.13 -7.50
CA PHE A 133 13.07 12.32 -7.35
C PHE A 133 13.38 10.86 -7.02
N GLY A 134 14.35 10.26 -7.71
CA GLY A 134 14.74 8.87 -7.48
C GLY A 134 15.26 8.62 -6.06
N LYS A 135 16.01 9.55 -5.45
CA LYS A 135 16.46 9.43 -4.06
C LYS A 135 15.29 9.40 -3.07
N ILE A 136 14.26 10.21 -3.31
CA ILE A 136 13.05 10.19 -2.48
C ILE A 136 12.34 8.85 -2.64
N MET A 137 12.16 8.39 -3.88
CA MET A 137 11.51 7.12 -4.17
C MET A 137 12.28 5.92 -3.59
N ASP A 138 13.61 5.96 -3.56
CA ASP A 138 14.42 4.92 -2.93
C ASP A 138 14.23 4.87 -1.41
N LEU A 139 14.13 6.04 -0.76
CA LEU A 139 13.81 6.12 0.66
C LEU A 139 12.41 5.57 0.95
N VAL A 140 11.43 5.87 0.09
CA VAL A 140 10.08 5.30 0.17
C VAL A 140 10.13 3.78 0.02
N ALA A 141 10.88 3.27 -0.96
CA ALA A 141 11.00 1.85 -1.27
C ALA A 141 11.50 0.99 -0.10
N ILE A 142 12.37 1.53 0.75
CA ILE A 142 12.86 0.83 1.94
C ILE A 142 11.99 1.04 3.18
N SER A 143 11.22 2.14 3.24
CA SER A 143 10.47 2.52 4.44
C SER A 143 9.03 2.00 4.44
N VAL A 144 8.37 2.00 3.29
CA VAL A 144 6.95 1.61 3.15
C VAL A 144 6.67 0.11 3.32
N PRO A 145 7.53 -0.85 2.91
CA PRO A 145 7.17 -2.26 2.98
C PRO A 145 6.83 -2.75 4.40
N LEU A 146 7.56 -2.30 5.42
CA LEU A 146 7.23 -2.65 6.81
C LEU A 146 5.95 -1.97 7.30
N ALA A 147 5.67 -0.74 6.85
CA ALA A 147 4.41 -0.07 7.13
C ALA A 147 3.21 -0.82 6.50
N PHE A 148 3.41 -1.40 5.32
CA PHE A 148 2.40 -2.20 4.62
C PHE A 148 1.92 -3.41 5.44
N VAL A 149 2.79 -3.99 6.27
CA VAL A 149 2.44 -5.09 7.20
C VAL A 149 1.28 -4.68 8.11
N PHE A 150 1.33 -3.48 8.68
CA PHE A 150 0.24 -2.99 9.54
C PHE A 150 -1.06 -2.83 8.77
N GLY A 151 -1.02 -2.35 7.52
CA GLY A 151 -2.21 -2.27 6.67
C GLY A 151 -2.89 -3.63 6.51
N ARG A 152 -2.10 -4.69 6.24
CA ARG A 152 -2.61 -6.05 6.08
C ARG A 152 -3.10 -6.69 7.37
N ILE A 153 -2.43 -6.41 8.49
CA ILE A 153 -2.96 -6.77 9.82
C ILE A 153 -4.28 -6.03 10.05
N GLY A 154 -4.38 -4.77 9.67
CA GLY A 154 -5.62 -4.00 9.68
C GLY A 154 -6.74 -4.71 8.91
N ASN A 155 -6.49 -5.15 7.68
CA ASN A 155 -7.49 -5.87 6.88
C ASN A 155 -7.95 -7.17 7.58
N PHE A 156 -7.02 -7.90 8.20
CA PHE A 156 -7.34 -9.08 8.99
C PHE A 156 -8.25 -8.76 10.18
N LEU A 157 -7.90 -7.74 10.97
CA LEU A 157 -8.71 -7.32 12.14
C LEU A 157 -10.07 -6.73 11.71
N ASN A 158 -10.15 -6.15 10.51
CA ASN A 158 -11.39 -5.65 9.90
C ASN A 158 -12.23 -6.76 9.23
N LYS A 159 -11.75 -8.01 9.21
CA LYS A 159 -12.42 -9.18 8.63
C LYS A 159 -12.69 -9.04 7.12
N GLU A 160 -11.80 -8.39 6.37
CA GLU A 160 -11.95 -8.15 4.93
C GLU A 160 -10.82 -8.78 4.11
N LEU A 161 -11.03 -8.98 2.79
CA LEU A 161 -10.04 -9.59 1.87
C LEU A 161 -9.63 -11.02 2.24
N ILE A 162 -10.61 -11.83 2.63
CA ILE A 162 -10.41 -13.21 3.08
C ILE A 162 -9.98 -14.10 1.91
N GLY A 163 -9.20 -15.13 2.22
CA GLY A 163 -8.67 -16.06 1.24
C GLY A 163 -9.67 -17.09 0.70
N ARG A 164 -9.13 -17.96 -0.14
CA ARG A 164 -9.82 -19.13 -0.69
C ARG A 164 -10.16 -20.11 0.42
N GLU A 165 -11.15 -20.96 0.15
CA GLU A 165 -11.46 -22.13 0.98
C GLU A 165 -10.23 -23.02 1.13
N THR A 166 -10.08 -23.63 2.31
CA THR A 166 -8.91 -24.41 2.67
C THR A 166 -9.23 -25.48 3.70
N ASP A 167 -8.38 -26.49 3.77
CA ASP A 167 -8.38 -27.57 4.76
C ASP A 167 -7.20 -27.47 5.74
N VAL A 168 -6.32 -26.46 5.59
CA VAL A 168 -5.14 -26.32 6.44
C VAL A 168 -5.53 -25.97 7.89
N PRO A 169 -4.81 -26.49 8.91
CA PRO A 169 -5.21 -26.36 10.30
C PRO A 169 -5.19 -24.92 10.84
N TRP A 170 -4.45 -24.01 10.20
CA TRP A 170 -4.40 -22.58 10.55
C TRP A 170 -5.36 -21.71 9.72
N GLY A 171 -6.33 -22.29 9.01
CA GLY A 171 -7.39 -21.51 8.37
C GLY A 171 -8.26 -20.77 9.40
N ILE A 172 -9.02 -19.77 8.95
CA ILE A 172 -9.99 -19.02 9.76
C ILE A 172 -11.41 -19.33 9.26
N LEU A 173 -12.35 -19.53 10.18
CA LEU A 173 -13.73 -19.84 9.87
C LEU A 173 -14.47 -18.56 9.50
N VAL A 174 -15.07 -18.55 8.32
CA VAL A 174 -15.92 -17.47 7.83
C VAL A 174 -17.16 -18.08 7.21
N ASP A 175 -18.33 -17.73 7.74
CA ASP A 175 -19.63 -18.23 7.30
C ASP A 175 -19.69 -19.77 7.22
N GLY A 176 -19.10 -20.43 8.20
CA GLY A 176 -19.06 -21.90 8.29
C GLY A 176 -18.02 -22.59 7.39
N ILE A 177 -17.24 -21.83 6.62
CA ILE A 177 -16.21 -22.36 5.70
C ILE A 177 -14.83 -21.94 6.19
N LEU A 178 -13.90 -22.88 6.24
CA LEU A 178 -12.52 -22.61 6.61
C LEU A 178 -11.81 -21.95 5.42
N ARG A 179 -11.18 -20.79 5.65
CA ARG A 179 -10.51 -20.00 4.61
C ARG A 179 -9.11 -19.62 5.00
N HIS A 180 -8.25 -19.40 4.01
CA HIS A 180 -6.91 -18.87 4.27
C HIS A 180 -6.99 -17.45 4.86
N PRO A 181 -6.25 -17.15 5.95
CA PRO A 181 -6.00 -15.78 6.39
C PRO A 181 -5.01 -15.08 5.43
N SER A 182 -5.41 -14.91 4.16
CA SER A 182 -4.55 -14.39 3.08
C SER A 182 -3.95 -13.04 3.40
N GLN A 183 -4.62 -12.20 4.18
CA GLN A 183 -4.11 -10.91 4.63
C GLN A 183 -2.79 -11.06 5.38
N LEU A 184 -2.65 -12.08 6.23
CA LEU A 184 -1.40 -12.34 6.96
C LEU A 184 -0.30 -12.87 6.03
N TYR A 185 -0.67 -13.62 4.98
CA TYR A 185 0.29 -14.07 3.97
C TYR A 185 0.79 -12.88 3.14
N GLU A 186 -0.11 -11.98 2.73
CA GLU A 186 0.22 -10.72 2.08
C GLU A 186 1.10 -9.85 2.99
N ALA A 187 0.80 -9.76 4.30
CA ALA A 187 1.64 -9.03 5.25
C ALA A 187 3.09 -9.56 5.27
N ILE A 188 3.25 -10.89 5.27
CA ILE A 188 4.56 -11.54 5.25
C ILE A 188 5.25 -11.37 3.90
N LEU A 189 4.56 -11.59 2.78
CA LEU A 189 5.16 -11.60 1.44
C LEU A 189 5.36 -10.18 0.91
N GLU A 190 4.30 -9.39 0.82
CA GLU A 190 4.29 -8.05 0.23
C GLU A 190 4.85 -6.98 1.17
N GLY A 191 4.75 -7.19 2.47
CA GLY A 191 5.32 -6.30 3.47
C GLY A 191 6.75 -6.70 3.85
N PHE A 192 6.86 -7.74 4.69
CA PHE A 192 8.16 -8.16 5.24
C PHE A 192 9.11 -8.74 4.18
N GLY A 193 8.60 -9.55 3.25
CA GLY A 193 9.39 -10.15 2.18
C GLY A 193 9.97 -9.10 1.25
N VAL A 194 9.14 -8.15 0.79
CA VAL A 194 9.61 -6.99 0.01
C VAL A 194 10.65 -6.19 0.79
N PHE A 195 10.40 -5.92 2.08
CA PHE A 195 11.38 -5.24 2.92
C PHE A 195 12.73 -5.96 2.90
N VAL A 196 12.76 -7.28 3.12
CA VAL A 196 14.00 -8.08 3.14
C VAL A 196 14.73 -7.98 1.80
N VAL A 197 14.02 -8.08 0.68
CA VAL A 197 14.61 -7.97 -0.66
C VAL A 197 15.22 -6.58 -0.87
N VAL A 198 14.47 -5.51 -0.63
CA VAL A 198 14.94 -4.13 -0.81
C VAL A 198 16.09 -3.81 0.16
N TYR A 199 15.95 -4.21 1.43
CA TYR A 199 16.96 -4.06 2.47
C TYR A 199 18.27 -4.76 2.10
N ALA A 200 18.22 -5.99 1.61
CA ALA A 200 19.40 -6.73 1.19
C ALA A 200 20.00 -6.17 -0.09
N TYR A 201 19.16 -5.69 -1.01
CA TYR A 201 19.60 -5.11 -2.27
C TYR A 201 20.22 -3.72 -2.12
N ARG A 202 19.87 -2.95 -1.08
CA ARG A 202 20.29 -1.54 -0.95
C ARG A 202 21.80 -1.33 -1.09
N ARG A 203 22.61 -2.27 -0.61
CA ARG A 203 24.08 -2.19 -0.67
C ARG A 203 24.64 -2.32 -2.09
N PHE A 204 23.82 -2.77 -3.04
CA PHE A 204 24.15 -2.94 -4.45
C PHE A 204 23.58 -1.84 -5.34
N GLN A 205 22.93 -0.83 -4.75
CA GLN A 205 22.39 0.31 -5.47
C GLN A 205 23.49 1.03 -6.28
N LYS A 206 23.17 1.34 -7.53
CA LYS A 206 24.05 1.94 -8.56
C LYS A 206 23.52 3.26 -9.08
N PHE A 207 22.21 3.50 -9.01
CA PHE A 207 21.60 4.76 -9.43
C PHE A 207 20.43 5.14 -8.53
N SER A 208 20.07 6.42 -8.56
CA SER A 208 18.92 6.94 -7.83
C SER A 208 17.61 6.54 -8.52
N GLY A 209 16.66 6.04 -7.75
CA GLY A 209 15.42 5.41 -8.19
C GLY A 209 15.55 3.90 -8.45
N GLU A 210 16.69 3.27 -8.12
CA GLU A 210 16.85 1.83 -8.34
C GLU A 210 16.08 0.98 -7.31
N LEU A 211 16.02 1.41 -6.05
CA LEU A 211 15.36 0.64 -5.00
C LEU A 211 13.85 0.62 -5.18
N ILE A 212 13.25 1.69 -5.70
CA ILE A 212 11.82 1.67 -6.02
C ILE A 212 11.48 0.71 -7.16
N LEU A 213 12.39 0.52 -8.12
CA LEU A 213 12.21 -0.49 -9.16
C LEU A 213 12.33 -1.90 -8.58
N VAL A 214 13.28 -2.13 -7.67
CA VAL A 214 13.42 -3.40 -6.94
C VAL A 214 12.19 -3.68 -6.07
N TYR A 215 11.66 -2.67 -5.39
CA TYR A 215 10.38 -2.73 -4.69
C TYR A 215 9.26 -3.15 -5.63
N GLY A 216 9.08 -2.48 -6.77
CA GLY A 216 8.01 -2.82 -7.73
C GLY A 216 8.15 -4.25 -8.28
N MET A 217 9.37 -4.67 -8.62
CA MET A 217 9.64 -6.02 -9.11
C MET A 217 9.31 -7.10 -8.06
N SER A 218 9.78 -6.92 -6.83
CA SER A 218 9.59 -7.87 -5.73
C SER A 218 8.15 -7.88 -5.22
N TYR A 219 7.51 -6.72 -5.08
CA TYR A 219 6.10 -6.62 -4.71
C TYR A 219 5.21 -7.33 -5.74
N GLY A 220 5.42 -7.11 -7.04
CA GLY A 220 4.62 -7.79 -8.07
C GLY A 220 4.79 -9.31 -8.06
N LEU A 221 6.00 -9.81 -7.79
CA LEU A 221 6.27 -11.23 -7.67
C LEU A 221 5.59 -11.82 -6.43
N PHE A 222 5.76 -11.18 -5.27
CA PHE A 222 5.18 -11.62 -4.01
C PHE A 222 3.65 -11.52 -3.99
N ARG A 223 3.09 -10.48 -4.61
CA ARG A 223 1.65 -10.32 -4.81
C ARG A 223 1.08 -11.45 -5.69
N ALA A 224 1.77 -11.82 -6.77
CA ALA A 224 1.36 -12.94 -7.62
C ALA A 224 1.38 -14.29 -6.88
N ILE A 225 2.37 -14.49 -5.98
CA ILE A 225 2.45 -15.65 -5.10
C ILE A 225 1.32 -15.62 -4.05
N ALA A 226 1.11 -14.50 -3.37
CA ALA A 226 0.07 -14.36 -2.34
C ALA A 226 -1.33 -14.63 -2.89
N GLU A 227 -1.58 -14.26 -4.15
CA GLU A 227 -2.86 -14.49 -4.82
C GLU A 227 -3.23 -15.97 -4.97
N ILE A 228 -2.27 -16.91 -4.88
CA ILE A 228 -2.56 -18.35 -4.88
C ILE A 228 -3.55 -18.71 -3.76
N TRP A 229 -3.46 -18.01 -2.62
CA TRP A 229 -4.34 -18.22 -1.46
C TRP A 229 -5.47 -17.20 -1.35
N ARG A 230 -5.43 -16.11 -2.12
CA ARG A 230 -6.43 -15.04 -2.05
C ARG A 230 -7.65 -15.40 -2.89
N ALA A 231 -8.85 -15.20 -2.34
CA ALA A 231 -10.07 -15.39 -3.11
C ALA A 231 -10.13 -14.33 -4.23
N PRO A 232 -10.45 -14.72 -5.48
CA PRO A 232 -10.64 -13.74 -6.55
C PRO A 232 -11.80 -12.82 -6.20
N ASP A 233 -11.71 -11.55 -6.61
CA ASP A 233 -12.79 -10.60 -6.39
C ASP A 233 -14.08 -11.11 -7.06
N ALA A 234 -15.17 -11.16 -6.30
CA ALA A 234 -16.43 -11.78 -6.73
C ALA A 234 -17.01 -11.20 -8.04
N GLN A 235 -16.63 -9.96 -8.37
CA GLN A 235 -17.08 -9.24 -9.57
C GLN A 235 -16.32 -9.65 -10.84
N ILE A 236 -15.09 -10.17 -10.72
CA ILE A 236 -14.21 -10.44 -11.87
C ILE A 236 -14.02 -11.96 -12.05
N GLY A 237 -13.86 -12.70 -10.95
CA GLY A 237 -13.56 -14.13 -11.01
C GLY A 237 -12.17 -14.43 -11.61
N TYR A 238 -12.04 -15.60 -12.25
CA TYR A 238 -10.80 -16.04 -12.90
C TYR A 238 -10.75 -15.61 -14.36
N ILE A 239 -9.57 -15.24 -14.83
CA ILE A 239 -9.35 -14.82 -16.23
C ILE A 239 -9.04 -16.01 -17.12
N CYS A 240 -8.23 -16.94 -16.63
CA CYS A 240 -7.74 -18.05 -17.44
C CYS A 240 -7.57 -19.32 -16.60
N CYS A 241 -7.96 -20.45 -17.19
CA CYS A 241 -7.79 -21.81 -16.66
C CYS A 241 -8.30 -22.03 -15.23
N ASN A 242 -9.26 -21.24 -14.74
CA ASN A 242 -9.74 -21.27 -13.35
C ASN A 242 -8.63 -21.15 -12.29
N PHE A 243 -7.47 -20.59 -12.66
CA PHE A 243 -6.30 -20.51 -11.79
C PHE A 243 -5.70 -19.10 -11.75
N ILE A 244 -5.63 -18.43 -12.90
CA ILE A 244 -5.05 -17.08 -13.02
C ILE A 244 -6.11 -16.03 -12.71
N THR A 245 -5.85 -15.19 -11.72
CA THR A 245 -6.68 -14.02 -11.41
C THR A 245 -6.20 -12.77 -12.16
N PHE A 246 -7.04 -11.74 -12.21
CA PHE A 246 -6.63 -10.42 -12.70
C PHE A 246 -5.49 -9.82 -11.88
N GLY A 247 -5.53 -10.00 -10.56
CA GLY A 247 -4.48 -9.56 -9.64
C GLY A 247 -3.12 -10.17 -9.99
N GLN A 248 -3.06 -11.46 -10.31
CA GLN A 248 -1.83 -12.12 -10.76
C GLN A 248 -1.29 -11.54 -12.07
N ALA A 249 -2.15 -11.38 -13.08
CA ALA A 249 -1.75 -10.86 -14.37
C ALA A 249 -1.17 -9.43 -14.25
N LEU A 250 -1.86 -8.55 -13.53
CA LEU A 250 -1.39 -7.18 -13.28
C LEU A 250 -0.07 -7.15 -12.50
N SER A 251 0.07 -8.03 -11.50
CA SER A 251 1.26 -8.07 -10.66
C SER A 251 2.49 -8.53 -11.43
N LEU A 252 2.35 -9.58 -12.25
CA LEU A 252 3.42 -10.04 -13.14
C LEU A 252 3.75 -9.00 -14.22
N GLY A 253 2.74 -8.31 -14.76
CA GLY A 253 2.94 -7.20 -15.69
C GLY A 253 3.73 -6.05 -15.07
N MET A 254 3.40 -5.68 -13.83
CA MET A 254 4.14 -4.66 -13.08
C MET A 254 5.59 -5.10 -12.81
N SER A 255 5.83 -6.36 -12.43
CA SER A 255 7.19 -6.88 -12.28
C SER A 255 7.97 -6.81 -13.59
N LEU A 256 7.35 -7.18 -14.72
CA LEU A 256 7.99 -7.11 -16.04
C LEU A 256 8.35 -5.67 -16.42
N ILE A 257 7.42 -4.72 -16.24
CA ILE A 257 7.68 -3.29 -16.46
C ILE A 257 8.84 -2.81 -15.58
N GLY A 258 8.90 -3.24 -14.31
CA GLY A 258 9.99 -2.97 -13.39
C GLY A 258 11.34 -3.47 -13.92
N VAL A 259 11.41 -4.70 -14.45
CA VAL A 259 12.62 -5.27 -15.06
C VAL A 259 13.06 -4.46 -16.28
N VAL A 260 12.14 -4.14 -17.18
CA VAL A 260 12.45 -3.35 -18.39
C VAL A 260 12.96 -1.96 -18.01
N ALA A 261 12.29 -1.28 -17.08
CA ALA A 261 12.71 0.03 -16.58
C ALA A 261 14.09 -0.05 -15.92
N TRP A 262 14.34 -1.06 -15.09
CA TRP A 262 15.63 -1.26 -14.43
C TRP A 262 16.76 -1.46 -15.43
N LEU A 263 16.57 -2.31 -16.45
CA LEU A 263 17.56 -2.51 -17.51
C LEU A 263 17.85 -1.22 -18.27
N TYR A 264 16.82 -0.45 -18.60
CA TYR A 264 16.94 0.84 -19.28
C TYR A 264 17.77 1.85 -18.46
N PHE A 265 17.40 2.07 -17.20
CA PHE A 265 18.07 3.05 -16.33
C PHE A 265 19.48 2.62 -15.94
N LYS A 266 19.72 1.33 -15.72
CA LYS A 266 21.06 0.78 -15.47
C LYS A 266 22.01 1.05 -16.64
N ASN A 267 21.55 0.83 -17.87
CA ASN A 267 22.37 1.08 -19.07
C ASN A 267 22.63 2.57 -19.27
N LYS A 268 21.64 3.42 -18.99
CA LYS A 268 21.78 4.88 -19.04
C LYS A 268 22.76 5.42 -17.99
N SER A 269 22.74 4.86 -16.78
CA SER A 269 23.68 5.20 -15.71
C SER A 269 25.12 4.86 -16.09
N LYS A 270 25.37 3.65 -16.62
CA LYS A 270 26.71 3.24 -17.09
C LYS A 270 27.31 4.19 -18.14
N LYS A 271 26.48 4.67 -19.09
CA LYS A 271 26.92 5.61 -20.14
C LYS A 271 27.27 7.01 -19.61
N ARG A 272 26.72 7.41 -18.45
CA ARG A 272 27.04 8.71 -17.83
C ARG A 272 28.33 8.67 -16.99
N GLY A 273 28.70 7.50 -16.47
CA GLY A 273 29.93 7.31 -15.69
C GLY A 273 31.16 6.93 -16.54
N SER A 274 31.06 6.90 -17.86
CA SER A 274 32.15 6.58 -18.79
C SER A 274 32.78 7.81 -19.46
N PHE A 275 32.73 8.97 -18.79
CA PHE A 275 33.37 10.23 -19.20
C PHE A 275 34.25 10.74 -18.08
#